data_AF-A0A117LS84-F1
#
_entry.id   AF-A0A117LS84-F1
#
_cell.length_a   1.000
_cell.length_b   1.000
_cell.length_c   1.000
_cell.angle_alpha   90.00
_cell.angle_beta   90.00
_cell.angle_gamma   90.00
#
_symmetry.space_group_name_H-M   'P 1'
#
loop_
_entity.id
_entity.type
_entity.pdbx_description
1 polymer ?
#
loop_
_entity_poly.entity_id
_entity_poly.type
_entity_poly.pdbx_seq_one_letter_code
_entity_poly.pdbx_strand_id
1 'polypeptide(L)'
;MTTESIIILISSLAIICFFSYFLFHRLIKENARINEEERKRMLEQVDSKKELINESIKNDRETIKDLIERIHKELESVEKERIGEFNSLKTILGEYKITTEGLRESTEGDYKKQFERDVSDRIKEISNRDYINPEENTVDFVILFVPNEMIFSFIYDQMSDIWSDAMTKKVILAGPFSFTAILRMIYQSYKNFQYQENMFEIIKLVKKFEIEYDKYNQEVDSLGKKIRDVSSQFDKVSTVRDRKLTGIVEKIKSENILPQKDED
;
A
#
# COMPACT_ATOMS: atom_id res chain seq x y z
N MET A 1 56.65 -36.86 -45.75
CA MET A 1 56.32 -36.68 -44.32
C MET A 1 56.56 -38.03 -43.65
N THR A 2 57.43 -38.11 -42.64
CA THR A 2 57.73 -39.39 -41.98
C THR A 2 56.54 -39.85 -41.13
N THR A 3 56.35 -41.16 -40.98
CA THR A 3 55.25 -41.76 -40.19
C THR A 3 55.19 -41.22 -38.76
N GLU A 4 56.34 -40.98 -38.14
CA GLU A 4 56.46 -40.36 -36.82
C GLU A 4 55.83 -38.97 -36.75
N SER A 5 56.01 -38.15 -37.78
CA SER A 5 55.44 -36.79 -37.83
C SER A 5 53.90 -36.81 -37.85
N ILE A 6 53.31 -37.82 -38.49
CA ILE A 6 51.85 -37.98 -38.58
C ILE A 6 51.28 -38.39 -37.22
N ILE A 7 51.94 -39.32 -36.53
CA ILE A 7 51.52 -39.81 -35.20
C ILE A 7 51.57 -38.67 -34.16
N ILE A 8 52.63 -37.85 -34.19
CA ILE A 8 52.76 -36.68 -33.31
C ILE A 8 51.65 -35.65 -33.59
N LEU A 9 51.32 -35.42 -34.86
CA LEU A 9 50.25 -34.49 -35.22
C LEU A 9 48.88 -34.96 -34.72
N ILE A 10 48.55 -36.25 -34.90
CA ILE A 10 47.27 -36.83 -34.47
C ILE A 10 47.14 -36.84 -32.94
N SER A 11 48.20 -37.24 -32.23
CA SER A 11 48.21 -37.24 -30.76
C SER A 11 48.09 -35.82 -30.19
N SER A 12 48.76 -34.83 -30.79
CA SER A 12 48.60 -33.43 -30.39
C SER A 12 47.18 -32.92 -30.63
N LEU A 13 46.55 -33.27 -31.76
CA LEU A 13 45.18 -32.87 -32.08
C LEU A 13 44.16 -33.52 -31.13
N ALA A 14 44.36 -34.79 -30.78
CA ALA A 14 43.53 -35.50 -29.81
C ALA A 14 43.60 -34.87 -28.41
N ILE A 15 44.79 -34.47 -27.97
CA ILE A 15 45.00 -33.78 -26.69
C ILE A 15 44.29 -32.42 -26.71
N ILE A 16 44.40 -31.65 -27.80
CA ILE A 16 43.73 -30.35 -27.94
C ILE A 16 42.20 -30.51 -27.92
N CYS A 17 41.65 -31.52 -28.61
CA CYS A 17 40.21 -31.79 -28.61
C CYS A 17 39.72 -32.21 -27.22
N PHE A 18 40.46 -33.08 -26.53
CA PHE A 18 40.13 -33.51 -25.18
C PHE A 18 40.17 -32.35 -24.19
N PHE A 19 41.21 -31.52 -24.26
CA PHE A 19 41.37 -30.35 -23.40
C PHE A 19 40.29 -29.29 -23.67
N SER A 20 39.95 -29.04 -24.94
CA SER A 20 38.86 -28.14 -25.33
C SER A 20 37.50 -28.65 -24.84
N TYR A 21 37.23 -29.94 -24.97
CA TYR A 21 35.99 -30.56 -24.47
C TYR A 21 35.91 -30.48 -22.94
N PHE A 22 37.02 -30.77 -22.25
CA PHE A 22 37.11 -30.69 -20.80
C PHE A 22 36.88 -29.27 -20.27
N LEU A 23 37.52 -28.26 -20.87
CA LEU A 23 37.31 -26.85 -20.55
C LEU A 23 35.87 -26.42 -20.80
N PHE A 24 35.30 -26.80 -21.94
CA PHE A 24 33.93 -26.46 -22.29
C PHE A 24 32.91 -27.11 -21.33
N HIS A 25 33.09 -28.39 -21.00
CA HIS A 25 32.25 -29.08 -20.03
C HIS A 25 32.35 -28.47 -18.63
N ARG A 26 33.56 -28.03 -18.23
CA ARG A 26 33.78 -27.33 -16.96
C ARG A 26 33.09 -25.96 -16.96
N LEU A 27 33.22 -25.18 -18.03
CA LEU A 27 32.56 -23.88 -18.21
C LEU A 27 31.02 -23.97 -18.18
N ILE A 28 30.43 -25.00 -18.80
CA ILE A 28 28.98 -25.21 -18.77
C ILE A 28 28.50 -25.52 -17.34
N LYS A 29 29.20 -26.41 -16.62
CA LYS A 29 28.86 -26.73 -15.23
C LYS A 29 29.00 -25.54 -14.30
N GLU A 30 30.01 -24.71 -14.51
CA GLU A 30 30.27 -23.52 -13.71
C GLU A 30 29.22 -22.43 -13.95
N ASN A 31 28.86 -22.15 -15.22
CA ASN A 31 27.77 -21.22 -15.55
C ASN A 31 26.39 -21.68 -15.04
N ALA A 32 26.09 -22.99 -15.12
CA ALA A 32 24.84 -23.53 -14.60
C ALA A 32 24.74 -23.37 -13.07
N ARG A 33 25.84 -23.56 -12.34
CA ARG A 33 25.90 -23.35 -10.89
C ARG A 33 25.75 -21.87 -10.50
N ILE A 34 26.43 -20.97 -11.21
CA ILE A 34 26.35 -19.52 -10.96
C ILE A 34 24.90 -19.02 -11.12
N ASN A 35 24.21 -19.43 -12.19
CA ASN A 35 22.81 -19.05 -12.40
C ASN A 35 21.86 -19.59 -11.32
N GLU A 36 22.11 -20.80 -10.79
CA GLU A 36 21.29 -21.39 -9.73
C GLU A 36 21.52 -20.71 -8.37
N GLU A 37 22.76 -20.36 -8.05
CA GLU A 37 23.11 -19.60 -6.85
C GLU A 37 22.56 -18.18 -6.89
N GLU A 38 22.65 -17.47 -8.02
CA GLU A 38 22.07 -16.14 -8.16
C GLU A 38 20.55 -16.18 -8.02
N ARG A 39 19.87 -17.16 -8.62
CA ARG A 39 18.42 -17.35 -8.46
C ARG A 39 18.04 -17.64 -7.00
N LYS A 40 18.84 -18.43 -6.27
CA LYS A 40 18.64 -18.67 -4.83
C LYS A 40 18.79 -17.39 -4.02
N ARG A 41 19.84 -16.60 -4.27
CA ARG A 41 20.06 -15.31 -3.58
C ARG A 41 18.93 -14.32 -3.85
N MET A 42 18.42 -14.25 -5.08
CA MET A 42 17.28 -13.41 -5.41
C MET A 42 16.00 -13.85 -4.69
N LEU A 43 15.73 -15.17 -4.62
CA LEU A 43 14.58 -15.71 -3.87
C LEU A 43 14.69 -15.39 -2.37
N GLU A 44 15.87 -15.58 -1.79
CA GLU A 44 16.14 -15.31 -0.38
C GLU A 44 16.00 -13.82 -0.05
N GLN A 45 16.43 -12.92 -0.94
CA GLN A 45 16.19 -11.48 -0.81
C GLN A 45 14.70 -11.11 -0.93
N VAL A 46 13.96 -11.75 -1.84
CA VAL A 46 12.52 -11.53 -1.99
C VAL A 46 11.76 -12.01 -0.76
N ASP A 47 12.12 -13.17 -0.21
CA ASP A 47 11.47 -13.73 0.97
C ASP A 47 11.78 -12.90 2.23
N SER A 48 13.04 -12.47 2.40
CA SER A 48 13.42 -11.54 3.48
C SER A 48 12.64 -10.22 3.39
N LYS A 49 12.48 -9.64 2.19
CA LYS A 49 11.67 -8.42 2.02
C LYS A 49 10.19 -8.65 2.30
N LYS A 50 9.62 -9.80 1.89
CA LYS A 50 8.23 -10.15 2.22
C LYS A 50 8.02 -10.26 3.73
N GLU A 51 8.99 -10.82 4.45
CA GLU A 51 8.92 -10.98 5.90
C GLU A 51 8.94 -9.63 6.62
N LEU A 52 9.85 -8.72 6.23
CA LEU A 52 9.90 -7.35 6.74
C LEU A 52 8.61 -6.56 6.46
N ILE A 53 8.05 -6.69 5.25
CA ILE A 53 6.78 -6.06 4.88
C ILE A 53 5.63 -6.60 5.75
N ASN A 54 5.56 -7.91 5.95
CA ASN A 54 4.52 -8.54 6.77
C ASN A 54 4.63 -8.12 8.25
N GLU A 55 5.85 -7.98 8.77
CA GLU A 55 6.09 -7.53 10.14
C GLU A 55 5.66 -6.06 10.33
N SER A 56 5.98 -5.19 9.37
CA SER A 56 5.50 -3.80 9.34
C SER A 56 3.97 -3.73 9.33
N ILE A 57 3.32 -4.49 8.44
CA ILE A 57 1.85 -4.54 8.33
C ILE A 57 1.22 -5.03 9.65
N LYS A 58 1.84 -6.00 10.31
CA LYS A 58 1.35 -6.52 11.61
C LYS A 58 1.44 -5.45 12.70
N ASN A 59 2.56 -4.73 12.79
CA ASN A 59 2.74 -3.65 13.74
C ASN A 59 1.76 -2.50 13.52
N ASP A 60 1.53 -2.10 12.28
CA ASP A 60 0.55 -1.06 11.93
C ASP A 60 -0.87 -1.49 12.33
N ARG A 61 -1.21 -2.78 12.13
CA ARG A 61 -2.51 -3.33 12.50
C ARG A 61 -2.73 -3.33 14.01
N GLU A 62 -1.73 -3.67 14.81
CA GLU A 62 -1.82 -3.58 16.28
C GLU A 62 -1.92 -2.13 16.74
N THR A 63 -1.14 -1.21 16.16
CA THR A 63 -1.19 0.22 16.50
C THR A 63 -2.58 0.81 16.22
N ILE A 64 -3.20 0.46 15.08
CA ILE A 64 -4.56 0.87 14.73
C ILE A 64 -5.58 0.29 15.71
N LYS A 65 -5.40 -0.96 16.14
CA LYS A 65 -6.31 -1.64 17.08
C LYS A 65 -6.27 -0.96 18.45
N ASP A 66 -5.09 -0.64 18.95
CA ASP A 66 -4.88 0.12 20.18
C ASP A 66 -5.52 1.52 20.12
N LEU A 67 -5.38 2.22 18.99
CA LEU A 67 -6.02 3.51 18.76
C LEU A 67 -7.55 3.41 18.78
N ILE A 68 -8.13 2.40 18.13
CA ILE A 68 -9.57 2.15 18.13
C ILE A 68 -10.07 1.87 19.54
N GLU A 69 -9.34 1.08 20.33
CA GLU A 69 -9.72 0.71 21.69
C GLU A 69 -9.67 1.92 22.64
N ARG A 70 -8.65 2.79 22.50
CA ARG A 70 -8.57 4.07 23.23
C ARG A 70 -9.72 5.01 22.88
N ILE A 71 -10.01 5.17 21.59
CA ILE A 71 -11.13 6.00 21.13
C ILE A 71 -12.46 5.47 21.65
N HIS A 72 -12.67 4.14 21.62
CA HIS A 72 -13.88 3.51 22.19
C HIS A 72 -14.01 3.80 23.68
N LYS A 73 -12.91 3.69 24.43
CA LYS A 73 -12.89 3.93 25.87
C LYS A 73 -13.14 5.39 26.22
N GLU A 74 -12.59 6.33 25.46
CA GLU A 74 -12.88 7.76 25.59
C GLU A 74 -14.35 8.04 25.28
N LEU A 75 -14.89 7.49 24.18
CA LEU A 75 -16.31 7.60 23.83
C LEU A 75 -17.24 7.03 24.91
N GLU A 76 -16.93 5.87 25.49
CA GLU A 76 -17.72 5.29 26.58
C GLU A 76 -17.68 6.14 27.85
N SER A 77 -16.53 6.76 28.16
CA SER A 77 -16.40 7.66 29.31
C SER A 77 -17.21 8.94 29.12
N VAL A 78 -17.17 9.51 27.91
CA VAL A 78 -17.95 10.69 27.51
C VAL A 78 -19.45 10.37 27.48
N GLU A 79 -19.87 9.18 27.03
CA GLU A 79 -21.28 8.78 27.09
C GLU A 79 -21.79 8.56 28.52
N LYS A 80 -20.98 8.00 29.42
CA LYS A 80 -21.36 7.84 30.84
C LYS A 80 -21.52 9.18 31.55
N GLU A 81 -20.63 10.13 31.27
CA GLU A 81 -20.73 11.50 31.78
C GLU A 81 -21.98 12.20 31.22
N ARG A 82 -22.26 12.04 29.92
CA ARG A 82 -23.47 12.55 29.24
C ARG A 82 -24.77 11.94 29.78
N ILE A 83 -24.80 10.65 30.11
CA ILE A 83 -25.99 9.98 30.70
C ILE A 83 -26.26 10.50 32.13
N GLY A 84 -25.20 10.81 32.89
CA GLY A 84 -25.30 11.46 34.19
C GLY A 84 -25.94 12.85 34.10
N GLU A 85 -25.46 13.68 33.17
CA GLU A 85 -26.05 15.01 32.89
C GLU A 85 -27.46 14.91 32.32
N PHE A 86 -27.75 13.93 31.47
CA PHE A 86 -29.07 13.73 30.88
C PHE A 86 -30.12 13.32 31.91
N ASN A 87 -29.76 12.52 32.93
CA ASN A 87 -30.66 12.19 34.04
C ASN A 87 -30.92 13.40 34.95
N SER A 88 -29.91 14.23 35.18
CA SER A 88 -30.05 15.50 35.88
C SER A 88 -30.98 16.46 35.10
N LEU A 89 -30.80 16.58 33.79
CA LEU A 89 -31.65 17.39 32.90
C LEU A 89 -33.07 16.82 32.77
N LYS A 90 -33.24 15.50 32.73
CA LYS A 90 -34.55 14.83 32.73
C LYS A 90 -35.30 15.07 34.04
N THR A 91 -34.59 15.16 35.15
CA THR A 91 -35.15 15.50 36.47
C THR A 91 -35.60 16.97 36.48
N ILE A 92 -34.74 17.88 36.01
CA ILE A 92 -35.06 19.31 35.86
C ILE A 92 -36.23 19.54 34.88
N LEU A 93 -36.28 18.79 33.78
CA LEU A 93 -37.38 18.84 32.80
C LEU A 93 -38.67 18.21 33.33
N GLY A 94 -38.58 17.17 34.16
CA GLY A 94 -39.72 16.60 34.88
C GLY A 94 -40.32 17.61 35.87
N GLU A 95 -39.48 18.36 36.57
CA GLU A 95 -39.87 19.47 37.44
C GLU A 95 -40.47 20.65 36.64
N TYR A 96 -39.91 20.96 35.46
CA TYR A 96 -40.45 21.96 34.54
C TYR A 96 -41.82 21.55 33.95
N LYS A 97 -42.02 20.26 33.67
CA LYS A 97 -43.28 19.72 33.15
C LYS A 97 -44.41 19.79 34.17
N ILE A 98 -44.11 19.51 35.44
CA ILE A 98 -45.04 19.71 36.57
C ILE A 98 -45.37 21.20 36.76
N THR A 99 -44.44 22.10 36.46
CA THR A 99 -44.65 23.55 36.56
C THR A 99 -45.47 24.12 35.39
N THR A 100 -45.37 23.54 34.19
CA THR A 100 -46.05 24.02 32.98
C THR A 100 -47.51 23.58 32.87
N GLU A 101 -47.89 22.43 33.43
CA GLU A 101 -49.31 22.07 33.58
C GLU A 101 -50.07 22.98 34.56
N GLY A 102 -49.36 23.82 35.33
CA GLY A 102 -49.92 24.79 36.27
C GLY A 102 -50.05 26.24 35.78
N LEU A 103 -49.46 26.64 34.64
CA LEU A 103 -49.38 28.05 34.24
C LEU A 103 -49.85 28.29 32.80
N ARG A 104 -51.03 28.91 32.72
CA ARG A 104 -51.81 29.30 31.53
C ARG A 104 -51.03 30.12 30.50
N GLU A 105 -51.46 29.98 29.24
CA GLU A 105 -51.33 30.75 27.97
C GLU A 105 -50.78 32.21 27.94
N SER A 106 -50.51 32.90 29.06
CA SER A 106 -49.99 34.29 29.05
C SER A 106 -48.47 34.42 29.21
N THR A 107 -47.76 33.32 29.50
CA THR A 107 -46.31 33.33 29.79
C THR A 107 -45.43 32.84 28.63
N GLU A 108 -45.97 32.10 27.66
CA GLU A 108 -45.19 31.48 26.57
C GLU A 108 -44.45 32.50 25.68
N GLY A 109 -45.06 33.65 25.40
CA GLY A 109 -44.47 34.65 24.51
C GLY A 109 -43.23 35.34 25.09
N ASP A 110 -43.17 35.52 26.40
CA ASP A 110 -42.04 36.16 27.08
C ASP A 110 -40.87 35.19 27.25
N TYR A 111 -41.15 33.93 27.60
CA TYR A 111 -40.12 32.89 27.66
C TYR A 111 -39.49 32.61 26.29
N LYS A 112 -40.29 32.62 25.20
CA LYS A 112 -39.75 32.47 23.83
C LYS A 112 -38.78 33.60 23.49
N LYS A 113 -39.16 34.86 23.73
CA LYS A 113 -38.29 36.02 23.46
C LYS A 113 -37.03 36.03 24.30
N GLN A 114 -37.13 35.58 25.55
CA GLN A 114 -35.95 35.45 26.41
C GLN A 114 -35.01 34.38 25.87
N PHE A 115 -35.54 33.22 25.50
CA PHE A 115 -34.75 32.13 24.91
C PHE A 115 -34.09 32.54 23.58
N GLU A 116 -34.79 33.27 22.70
CA GLU A 116 -34.22 33.85 21.48
C GLU A 116 -33.01 34.75 21.77
N ARG A 117 -33.13 35.61 22.79
CA ARG A 117 -32.02 36.48 23.21
C ARG A 117 -30.83 35.68 23.73
N ASP A 118 -31.08 34.69 24.58
CA ASP A 118 -30.03 33.85 25.17
C ASP A 118 -29.23 33.11 24.08
N VAL A 119 -29.92 32.57 23.06
CA VAL A 119 -29.26 31.91 21.92
C VAL A 119 -28.46 32.93 21.09
N SER A 120 -29.02 34.10 20.80
CA SER A 120 -28.33 35.15 20.04
C SER A 120 -27.07 35.65 20.76
N ASP A 121 -27.15 35.84 22.08
CA ASP A 121 -26.02 36.33 22.87
C ASP A 121 -24.93 35.26 22.98
N ARG A 122 -25.31 33.98 23.06
CA ARG A 122 -24.35 32.87 22.99
C ARG A 122 -23.62 32.79 21.65
N ILE A 123 -24.32 33.00 20.53
CA ILE A 123 -23.71 33.07 19.19
C ILE A 123 -22.71 34.23 19.12
N LYS A 124 -23.09 35.42 19.60
CA LYS A 124 -22.18 36.59 19.64
C LYS A 124 -20.94 36.32 20.49
N GLU A 125 -21.13 35.75 21.68
CA GLU A 125 -20.02 35.41 22.57
C GLU A 125 -19.02 34.48 21.89
N ILE A 126 -19.51 33.42 21.22
CA ILE A 126 -18.66 32.44 20.53
C ILE A 126 -17.96 33.07 19.33
N SER A 127 -18.65 33.91 18.55
CA SER A 127 -18.07 34.59 17.40
C SER A 127 -16.96 35.58 17.77
N ASN A 128 -16.97 36.10 19.00
CA ASN A 128 -15.97 37.04 19.50
C ASN A 128 -14.75 36.36 20.15
N ARG A 129 -14.77 35.03 20.30
CA ARG A 129 -13.64 34.26 20.84
C ARG A 129 -12.73 33.80 19.69
N ASP A 130 -11.44 33.65 19.97
CA ASP A 130 -10.41 33.23 19.00
C ASP A 130 -10.45 31.73 18.67
N TYR A 131 -11.64 31.16 18.44
CA TYR A 131 -11.79 29.76 18.02
C TYR A 131 -11.51 29.55 16.53
N ILE A 132 -11.55 30.62 15.73
CA ILE A 132 -11.20 30.60 14.31
C ILE A 132 -9.88 31.36 14.16
N ASN A 133 -8.78 30.61 14.05
CA ASN A 133 -7.45 31.15 13.85
C ASN A 133 -6.72 30.41 12.70
N PRO A 134 -6.64 31.04 11.51
CA PRO A 134 -5.90 30.48 10.38
C PRO A 134 -4.41 30.23 10.66
N GLU A 135 -3.78 31.00 11.55
CA GLU A 135 -2.36 30.82 11.89
C GLU A 135 -2.11 29.54 12.70
N GLU A 136 -3.14 29.06 13.41
CA GLU A 136 -3.11 27.78 14.12
C GLU A 136 -3.69 26.62 13.28
N ASN A 137 -3.91 26.83 11.97
CA ASN A 137 -4.52 25.86 11.06
C ASN A 137 -5.90 25.36 11.51
N THR A 138 -6.70 26.20 12.17
CA THR A 138 -8.09 25.84 12.48
C THR A 138 -8.95 25.85 11.22
N VAL A 139 -10.07 25.12 11.28
CA VAL A 139 -11.14 25.28 10.30
C VAL A 139 -11.78 26.66 10.43
N ASP A 140 -12.47 27.12 9.38
CA ASP A 140 -12.95 28.49 9.25
C ASP A 140 -14.35 28.72 9.85
N PHE A 141 -14.78 27.84 10.76
CA PHE A 141 -16.07 27.86 11.44
C PHE A 141 -15.99 27.27 12.85
N VAL A 142 -16.98 27.59 13.70
CA VAL A 142 -17.16 27.03 15.04
C VAL A 142 -18.47 26.26 15.09
N ILE A 143 -18.50 25.16 15.85
CA ILE A 143 -19.72 24.40 16.09
C ILE A 143 -20.30 24.77 17.45
N LEU A 144 -21.53 25.28 17.47
CA LEU A 144 -22.33 25.46 18.68
C LEU A 144 -23.21 24.23 18.89
N PHE A 145 -22.83 23.41 19.87
CA PHE A 145 -23.57 22.21 20.22
C PHE A 145 -24.82 22.52 21.04
N VAL A 146 -25.97 22.05 20.58
CA VAL A 146 -27.25 22.13 21.29
C VAL A 146 -27.61 20.72 21.79
N PRO A 147 -27.53 20.43 23.09
CA PRO A 147 -27.56 19.05 23.60
C PRO A 147 -28.92 18.34 23.47
N ASN A 148 -29.99 19.07 23.20
CA ASN A 148 -31.33 18.52 23.02
C ASN A 148 -31.81 18.73 21.58
N GLU A 149 -32.08 17.63 20.88
CA GLU A 149 -32.51 17.66 19.48
C GLU A 149 -33.82 18.42 19.27
N MET A 150 -34.77 18.34 20.22
CA MET A 150 -36.04 19.06 20.13
C MET A 150 -35.83 20.57 20.25
N ILE A 151 -34.88 21.00 21.08
CA ILE A 151 -34.52 22.42 21.20
C ILE A 151 -33.81 22.89 19.92
N PHE A 152 -32.91 22.08 19.37
CA PHE A 152 -32.26 22.38 18.09
C PHE A 152 -33.29 22.54 16.95
N SER A 153 -34.23 21.60 16.83
CA SER A 153 -35.33 21.69 15.86
C SER A 153 -36.18 22.94 16.09
N PHE A 154 -36.50 23.26 17.34
CA PHE A 154 -37.26 24.47 17.68
C PHE A 154 -36.54 25.76 17.25
N ILE A 155 -35.23 25.86 17.49
CA ILE A 155 -34.42 27.00 17.03
C ILE A 155 -34.46 27.08 15.50
N TYR A 156 -34.27 25.96 14.81
CA TYR A 156 -34.26 25.89 13.36
C TYR A 156 -35.61 26.30 12.75
N ASP A 157 -36.73 25.80 13.31
CA ASP A 157 -38.07 26.00 12.78
C ASP A 157 -38.65 27.38 13.14
N GLN A 158 -38.36 27.88 14.34
CA GLN A 158 -39.04 29.07 14.90
C GLN A 158 -38.16 30.33 14.92
N MET A 159 -36.84 30.20 14.70
CA MET A 159 -35.87 31.29 14.86
C MET A 159 -34.93 31.40 13.64
N SER A 160 -35.50 31.44 12.44
CA SER A 160 -34.73 31.50 11.18
C SER A 160 -33.70 32.66 11.11
N ASP A 161 -34.02 33.82 11.69
CA ASP A 161 -33.12 34.97 11.75
C ASP A 161 -31.84 34.68 12.56
N ILE A 162 -31.98 33.96 13.69
CA ILE A 162 -30.87 33.59 14.56
C ILE A 162 -29.95 32.60 13.84
N TRP A 163 -30.52 31.63 13.15
CA TRP A 163 -29.76 30.66 12.37
C TRP A 163 -28.97 31.34 11.24
N SER A 164 -29.59 32.29 10.53
CA SER A 164 -28.92 33.03 9.46
C SER A 164 -27.78 33.93 9.99
N ASP A 165 -27.99 34.59 11.13
CA ASP A 165 -26.96 35.40 11.79
C ASP A 165 -25.77 34.53 12.25
N ALA A 166 -26.05 33.35 12.83
CA ALA A 166 -25.01 32.39 13.21
C ALA A 166 -24.16 31.97 12.01
N MET A 167 -24.80 31.63 10.89
CA MET A 167 -24.11 31.20 9.67
C MET A 167 -23.22 32.31 9.10
N THR A 168 -23.69 33.56 9.13
CA THR A 168 -22.92 34.74 8.71
C THR A 168 -21.68 34.94 9.58
N LYS A 169 -21.78 34.60 10.87
CA LYS A 169 -20.67 34.62 11.84
C LYS A 169 -19.82 33.35 11.84
N LYS A 170 -20.02 32.45 10.86
CA LYS A 170 -19.31 31.16 10.77
C LYS A 170 -19.54 30.26 12.00
N VAL A 171 -20.69 30.39 12.64
CA VAL A 171 -21.12 29.53 13.75
C VAL A 171 -22.19 28.57 13.22
N ILE A 172 -21.87 27.28 13.23
CA ILE A 172 -22.78 26.21 12.82
C ILE A 172 -23.44 25.64 14.07
N LEU A 173 -24.77 25.75 14.16
CA LEU A 173 -25.51 25.06 15.22
C LEU A 173 -25.66 23.58 14.88
N ALA A 174 -25.47 22.71 15.87
CA ALA A 174 -25.64 21.27 15.70
C ALA A 174 -26.30 20.61 16.92
N GLY A 175 -27.39 19.87 16.69
CA GLY A 175 -27.93 18.90 17.63
C GLY A 175 -27.12 17.58 17.66
N PRO A 176 -27.37 16.66 18.61
CA PRO A 176 -26.65 15.39 18.75
C PRO A 176 -26.47 14.59 17.45
N PHE A 177 -27.51 14.50 16.62
CA PHE A 177 -27.44 13.73 15.37
C PHE A 177 -26.55 14.43 14.33
N SER A 178 -26.81 15.72 14.10
CA SER A 178 -26.04 16.52 13.14
C SER A 178 -24.57 16.68 13.56
N PHE A 179 -24.30 16.83 14.86
CA PHE A 179 -22.94 16.92 15.39
C PHE A 179 -22.15 15.63 15.10
N THR A 180 -22.77 14.48 15.35
CA THR A 180 -22.17 13.17 15.04
C THR A 180 -21.87 13.02 13.55
N ALA A 181 -22.77 13.49 12.68
CA ALA A 181 -22.55 13.46 11.23
C ALA A 181 -21.37 14.35 10.81
N ILE A 182 -21.28 15.57 11.35
CA ILE A 182 -20.19 16.50 11.10
C ILE A 182 -18.85 15.89 11.56
N LEU A 183 -18.79 15.32 12.76
CA LEU A 183 -17.57 14.67 13.26
C LEU A 183 -17.13 13.49 12.37
N ARG A 184 -18.07 12.66 11.92
CA ARG A 184 -17.77 11.56 10.98
C ARG A 184 -17.21 12.08 9.66
N MET A 185 -17.77 13.17 9.14
CA MET A 185 -17.28 13.81 7.92
C MET A 185 -15.87 14.36 8.09
N ILE A 186 -15.59 15.07 9.20
CA ILE A 186 -14.26 15.58 9.53
C ILE A 186 -13.27 14.43 9.65
N TYR A 187 -13.62 13.37 10.38
CA TYR A 187 -12.78 12.18 10.53
C TYR A 187 -12.47 11.51 9.19
N GLN A 188 -13.47 11.33 8.33
CA GLN A 188 -13.27 10.75 7.00
C GLN A 188 -12.38 11.63 6.12
N SER A 189 -12.57 12.95 6.17
CA SER A 189 -11.74 13.93 5.43
C SER A 189 -10.28 13.84 5.88
N TYR A 190 -10.05 13.82 7.20
CA TYR A 190 -8.71 13.68 7.76
C TYR A 190 -8.03 12.36 7.35
N LYS A 191 -8.75 11.23 7.42
CA LYS A 191 -8.23 9.95 6.92
C LYS A 191 -7.89 10.01 5.44
N ASN A 192 -8.75 10.61 4.61
CA ASN A 192 -8.49 10.77 3.19
C ASN A 192 -7.23 11.60 2.94
N PHE A 193 -7.02 12.68 3.70
CA PHE A 193 -5.81 13.50 3.61
C PHE A 193 -4.54 12.68 3.91
N GLN A 194 -4.55 11.93 5.02
CA GLN A 194 -3.46 11.00 5.38
C GLN A 194 -3.18 9.95 4.30
N TYR A 195 -4.21 9.41 3.65
CA TYR A 195 -4.02 8.48 2.52
C TYR A 195 -3.43 9.17 1.28
N GLN A 196 -3.82 10.42 1.01
CA GLN A 196 -3.31 11.18 -0.13
C GLN A 196 -1.81 11.50 0.00
N GLU A 197 -1.33 11.84 1.20
CA GLU A 197 0.10 12.10 1.44
C GLU A 197 0.99 10.91 1.06
N ASN A 198 0.53 9.68 1.32
CA ASN A 198 1.28 8.46 0.99
C ASN A 198 1.10 7.99 -0.47
N MET A 199 0.03 8.41 -1.16
CA MET A 199 -0.22 7.98 -2.55
C MET A 199 0.83 8.47 -3.54
N PHE A 200 1.41 9.66 -3.33
CA PHE A 200 2.42 10.22 -4.24
C PHE A 200 3.71 9.38 -4.27
N GLU A 201 4.21 8.98 -3.10
CA GLU A 201 5.42 8.14 -3.03
C GLU A 201 5.14 6.72 -3.55
N ILE A 202 3.94 6.17 -3.35
CA ILE A 202 3.54 4.89 -3.94
C ILE A 202 3.53 4.98 -5.48
N ILE A 203 2.90 6.02 -6.06
CA ILE A 203 2.87 6.21 -7.52
C ILE A 203 4.28 6.35 -8.08
N LYS A 204 5.17 7.06 -7.40
CA LYS A 204 6.57 7.23 -7.78
C LYS A 204 7.34 5.90 -7.76
N LEU A 205 7.12 5.07 -6.74
CA LEU A 205 7.70 3.73 -6.66
C LEU A 205 7.19 2.81 -7.78
N VAL A 206 5.89 2.88 -8.11
CA VAL A 206 5.29 2.12 -9.21
C VAL A 206 5.91 2.53 -10.56
N LYS A 207 6.06 3.83 -10.82
CA LYS A 207 6.73 4.31 -12.05
C LYS A 207 8.20 3.86 -12.13
N LYS A 208 8.90 3.85 -11.00
CA LYS A 208 10.28 3.35 -10.95
C LYS A 208 10.33 1.85 -11.21
N PHE A 209 9.39 1.09 -10.67
CA PHE A 209 9.26 -0.35 -10.93
C PHE A 209 9.00 -0.63 -12.41
N GLU A 210 8.09 0.09 -13.06
CA GLU A 210 7.78 -0.05 -14.49
C GLU A 210 9.05 0.08 -15.35
N ILE A 211 9.85 1.12 -15.12
CA ILE A 211 11.12 1.35 -15.84
C ILE A 211 12.11 0.18 -15.64
N GLU A 212 12.27 -0.31 -14.40
CA GLU A 212 13.19 -1.41 -14.13
C GLU A 212 12.66 -2.75 -14.67
N TYR A 213 11.35 -2.94 -14.70
CA TYR A 213 10.71 -4.13 -15.28
C TYR A 213 10.91 -4.20 -16.79
N ASP A 214 10.83 -3.06 -17.49
CA ASP A 214 11.12 -3.00 -18.92
C ASP A 214 12.59 -3.33 -19.23
N LYS A 215 13.52 -2.81 -18.45
CA LYS A 215 14.95 -3.16 -18.58
C LYS A 215 15.18 -4.65 -18.33
N TYR A 216 14.54 -5.21 -17.30
CA TYR A 216 14.60 -6.63 -17.01
C TYR A 216 14.11 -7.47 -18.21
N ASN A 217 12.97 -7.12 -18.81
CA ASN A 217 12.46 -7.82 -19.98
C ASN A 217 13.42 -7.75 -21.18
N GLN A 218 14.05 -6.59 -21.41
CA GLN A 218 15.07 -6.44 -22.46
C GLN A 218 16.29 -7.36 -22.23
N GLU A 219 16.77 -7.47 -21.00
CA GLU A 219 17.88 -8.37 -20.65
C GLU A 219 17.48 -9.85 -20.77
N VAL A 220 16.27 -10.21 -20.35
CA VAL A 220 15.72 -11.57 -20.52
C VAL A 220 15.60 -11.94 -22.00
N ASP A 221 15.12 -11.02 -22.84
CA ASP A 221 15.04 -11.24 -24.29
C ASP A 221 16.42 -11.41 -24.93
N SER A 222 17.38 -10.58 -24.52
CA SER A 222 18.79 -10.67 -24.95
C SER A 222 19.40 -12.01 -24.56
N LEU A 223 19.17 -12.46 -23.32
CA LEU A 223 19.60 -13.77 -22.84
C LEU A 223 18.94 -14.91 -23.63
N GLY A 224 17.64 -14.81 -23.90
CA GLY A 224 16.90 -15.78 -24.71
C GLY A 224 17.42 -15.90 -26.15
N LYS A 225 17.91 -14.80 -26.74
CA LYS A 225 18.62 -14.84 -28.04
C LYS A 225 19.95 -15.60 -27.93
N LYS A 226 20.79 -15.25 -26.94
CA LYS A 226 22.09 -15.92 -26.72
C LYS A 226 21.94 -17.43 -26.49
N ILE A 227 20.93 -17.85 -25.72
CA ILE A 227 20.66 -19.28 -25.48
C ILE A 227 20.30 -20.00 -26.80
N ARG A 228 19.48 -19.37 -27.65
CA ARG A 228 19.13 -19.94 -28.97
C ARG A 228 20.34 -20.04 -29.88
N ASP A 229 21.21 -19.04 -29.89
CA ASP A 229 22.46 -19.06 -30.67
C ASP A 229 23.39 -20.19 -30.21
N VAL A 230 23.57 -20.34 -28.90
CA VAL A 230 24.35 -21.45 -28.32
C VAL A 230 23.74 -22.80 -28.67
N SER A 231 22.42 -22.95 -28.58
CA SER A 231 21.71 -24.18 -28.97
C SER A 231 21.93 -24.51 -30.44
N SER A 232 21.77 -23.52 -31.34
CA SER A 232 22.00 -23.71 -32.78
C SER A 232 23.44 -24.08 -33.10
N GLN A 233 24.40 -23.46 -32.42
CA GLN A 233 25.81 -23.77 -32.57
C GLN A 233 26.11 -25.20 -32.07
N PHE A 234 25.52 -25.60 -30.94
CA PHE A 234 25.62 -26.96 -30.43
C PHE A 234 25.09 -27.98 -31.44
N ASP A 235 23.88 -27.77 -31.97
CA ASP A 235 23.26 -28.65 -32.96
C ASP A 235 24.13 -28.79 -34.22
N LYS A 236 24.72 -27.70 -34.69
CA LYS A 236 25.62 -27.71 -35.85
C LYS A 236 26.87 -28.55 -35.60
N VAL A 237 27.42 -28.52 -34.38
CA VAL A 237 28.58 -29.33 -34.00
C VAL A 237 28.20 -30.79 -33.83
N SER A 238 27.15 -31.08 -33.05
CA SER A 238 26.72 -32.44 -32.73
C SER A 238 26.16 -33.21 -33.93
N THR A 239 25.69 -32.52 -34.98
CA THR A 239 25.14 -33.16 -36.18
C THR A 239 26.06 -33.04 -37.40
N VAL A 240 26.28 -31.83 -37.90
CA VAL A 240 26.95 -31.61 -39.19
C VAL A 240 28.44 -31.92 -39.09
N ARG A 241 29.10 -31.49 -38.00
CA ARG A 241 30.53 -31.76 -37.81
C ARG A 241 30.78 -33.20 -37.41
N ASP A 242 29.97 -33.75 -36.50
CA ASP A 242 30.02 -35.16 -36.13
C ASP A 242 29.88 -36.06 -37.36
N ARG A 243 28.84 -35.88 -38.19
CA ARG A 243 28.64 -36.66 -39.42
C ARG A 243 29.83 -36.57 -40.39
N LYS A 244 30.43 -35.37 -40.53
CA LYS A 244 31.62 -35.20 -41.37
C LYS A 244 32.82 -35.97 -40.82
N LEU A 245 33.05 -35.93 -39.51
CA LEU A 245 34.12 -36.68 -38.85
C LEU A 245 33.89 -38.18 -38.98
N THR A 246 32.67 -38.65 -38.69
CA THR A 246 32.28 -40.07 -38.83
C THR A 246 32.50 -40.57 -40.25
N GLY A 247 32.09 -39.81 -41.27
CA GLY A 247 32.34 -40.18 -42.68
C GLY A 247 33.83 -40.21 -43.07
N ILE A 248 34.68 -39.36 -42.47
CA ILE A 248 36.13 -39.45 -42.65
C ILE A 248 36.67 -40.72 -41.99
N VAL A 249 36.24 -41.02 -40.77
CA VAL A 249 36.64 -42.23 -40.03
C VAL A 249 36.23 -43.50 -40.79
N GLU A 250 35.02 -43.54 -41.36
CA GLU A 250 34.56 -44.66 -42.19
C GLU A 250 35.41 -44.84 -43.46
N LYS A 251 35.77 -43.74 -44.14
CA LYS A 251 36.69 -43.81 -45.30
C LYS A 251 38.06 -44.36 -44.92
N ILE A 252 38.64 -43.90 -43.81
CA ILE A 252 39.92 -44.40 -43.29
C ILE A 252 39.84 -45.92 -43.02
N LYS A 253 38.73 -46.40 -42.45
CA LYS A 253 38.49 -47.83 -42.23
C LYS A 253 38.37 -48.60 -43.55
N SER A 254 37.69 -48.03 -44.55
CA SER A 254 37.44 -48.70 -45.84
C SER A 254 38.68 -48.84 -46.73
N GLU A 255 39.64 -47.90 -46.63
CA GLU A 255 40.90 -47.95 -47.41
C GLU A 255 41.95 -48.90 -46.81
N ASN A 256 41.63 -49.62 -45.73
CA ASN A 256 42.50 -50.63 -45.09
C ASN A 256 43.91 -50.07 -44.71
N ILE A 257 43.97 -48.80 -44.31
CA ILE A 257 45.22 -48.10 -43.94
C ILE A 257 45.61 -48.38 -42.48
N LEU A 258 44.74 -48.99 -41.69
CA LEU A 258 45.02 -49.40 -40.32
C LEU A 258 45.37 -50.89 -40.29
N PRO A 259 46.52 -51.30 -39.74
CA PRO A 259 46.89 -52.71 -39.65
C PRO A 259 45.81 -53.45 -38.86
N GLN A 260 45.26 -54.51 -39.44
CA GLN A 260 44.42 -55.44 -38.68
C GLN A 260 45.32 -56.07 -37.62
N LYS A 261 44.85 -56.00 -36.37
CA LYS A 261 45.51 -56.69 -35.28
C LYS A 261 45.16 -58.16 -35.47
N ASP A 262 46.09 -58.92 -36.05
CA ASP A 262 45.99 -60.37 -36.12
C ASP A 262 45.86 -60.90 -34.68
N GLU A 263 44.72 -61.50 -34.39
CA GLU A 263 44.53 -62.33 -33.20
C GLU A 263 45.10 -63.72 -33.53
N ASP A 264 46.26 -64.03 -32.97
CA ASP A 264 46.77 -65.38 -32.70
C ASP A 264 47.38 -65.40 -31.28
#